data_AF-A0A1S9N1I8-F1
#
_entry.id   AF-A0A1S9N1I8-F1
#
_cell.length_a   1.000
_cell.length_b   1.000
_cell.length_c   1.000
_cell.angle_alpha   90.00
_cell.angle_beta   90.00
_cell.angle_gamma   90.00
#
_symmetry.space_group_name_H-M   'P 1'
#
loop_
_entity.id
_entity.type
_entity.pdbx_description
1 polymer ?
#
loop_
_entity_poly.entity_id
_entity_poly.type
_entity_poly.pdbx_seq_one_letter_code
_entity_poly.pdbx_strand_id
1 'polypeptide(L)' 'MNEEILYICMECKTEENIPKEVVEYFDEMDQSNINEPPCFSCEKCGGVMRPQKYSGIHGKEYKL' A
#
# COMPACT_ATOMS: atom_id res chain seq x y z
N MET A 1 -6.97 -8.28 15.64
CA MET A 1 -5.90 -8.83 14.79
C MET A 1 -5.39 -7.66 14.00
N ASN A 2 -4.13 -7.28 14.18
CA ASN A 2 -3.56 -6.17 13.44
C ASN A 2 -3.16 -6.74 12.08
N GLU A 3 -4.00 -6.53 11.07
CA GLU A 3 -3.67 -6.90 9.70
C GLU A 3 -2.62 -5.91 9.19
N GLU A 4 -1.51 -6.43 8.68
CA GLU A 4 -0.41 -5.65 8.11
C GLU A 4 -0.29 -6.01 6.63
N ILE A 5 -0.05 -5.01 5.80
CA ILE A 5 0.14 -5.15 4.37
C ILE A 5 1.62 -5.02 4.08
N LEU A 6 2.19 -6.02 3.42
CA LEU A 6 3.58 -5.98 2.97
C LEU A 6 3.70 -5.06 1.76
N TYR A 7 4.44 -3.99 1.93
CA TYR A 7 4.85 -3.06 0.88
C TYR A 7 6.26 -3.37 0.42
N ILE A 8 6.45 -3.38 -0.90
CA ILE A 8 7.75 -3.65 -1.51
C ILE A 8 8.13 -2.45 -2.36
N CYS A 9 9.33 -1.93 -2.12
CA CYS A 9 9.91 -0.89 -2.95
C CYS A 9 10.21 -1.44 -4.35
N MET A 10 9.72 -0.76 -5.38
CA MET A 10 9.95 -1.18 -6.76
C MET A 10 11.40 -0.97 -7.22
N GLU A 11 12.16 -0.10 -6.54
CA GLU A 11 13.56 0.19 -6.88
C GLU A 11 14.55 -0.67 -6.10
N CYS A 12 14.56 -0.57 -4.78
CA CYS A 12 15.55 -1.24 -3.92
C CYS A 12 15.07 -2.58 -3.34
N LYS A 13 13.83 -3.00 -3.64
CA LYS A 13 13.20 -4.24 -3.13
C LYS A 13 13.15 -4.35 -1.59
N THR A 14 13.21 -3.21 -0.90
CA THR A 14 12.99 -3.18 0.55
C THR A 14 11.53 -3.48 0.85
N GLU A 15 11.33 -4.33 1.85
CA GLU A 15 10.03 -4.78 2.35
C GLU A 15 9.69 -4.02 3.63
N GLU A 16 8.46 -3.51 3.71
CA GLU A 16 7.96 -2.76 4.86
C GLU A 16 6.53 -3.21 5.17
N ASN A 17 6.24 -3.48 6.44
CA ASN A 17 4.90 -3.86 6.87
C ASN A 17 4.15 -2.61 7.32
N ILE A 18 3.11 -2.25 6.58
CA ILE A 18 2.28 -1.08 6.88
C ILE A 18 0.95 -1.57 7.44
N PRO A 19 0.48 -1.03 8.59
CA PRO A 19 -0.80 -1.41 9.16
C PRO A 19 -1.94 -1.20 8.17
N LYS A 20 -2.80 -2.20 7.99
CA LYS A 20 -3.95 -2.13 7.08
C LYS A 20 -4.86 -0.96 7.42
N GLU A 21 -5.04 -0.64 8.70
CA GLU A 21 -5.84 0.52 9.14
C GLU A 21 -5.33 1.84 8.54
N VAL A 22 -4.00 1.99 8.40
CA VAL A 22 -3.37 3.18 7.82
C VAL A 22 -3.62 3.17 6.32
N VAL A 23 -3.41 2.03 5.67
CA VAL A 23 -3.66 1.88 4.23
C VAL A 23 -5.12 2.18 3.90
N GLU A 24 -6.07 1.63 4.66
CA GLU A 24 -7.50 1.87 4.51
C GLU A 24 -7.86 3.34 4.77
N TYR A 25 -7.28 3.96 5.80
CA TYR A 25 -7.48 5.38 6.07
C TYR A 25 -7.03 6.25 4.89
N PHE A 26 -5.88 5.94 4.27
CA PHE A 26 -5.42 6.64 3.07
C PHE A 26 -6.26 6.31 1.83
N ASP A 27 -6.72 5.07 1.66
CA ASP A 27 -7.61 4.63 0.55
C ASP A 27 -8.96 5.36 0.59
N GLU A 28 -9.53 5.56 1.78
CA GLU A 28 -10.80 6.29 1.97
C GLU A 28 -10.65 7.81 1.72
N MET A 29 -9.50 8.37 2.10
CA MET A 29 -9.21 9.79 1.93
C MET A 29 -8.81 10.13 0.49
N ASP A 30 -8.05 9.27 -0.19
CA ASP A 30 -7.66 9.45 -1.58
C ASP A 30 -8.73 8.94 -2.56
N GLN A 31 -9.85 9.67 -2.61
CA GLN A 31 -10.93 9.41 -3.56
C GLN A 31 -10.55 9.78 -5.01
N SER A 32 -9.32 10.25 -5.26
CA SER A 32 -8.86 10.60 -6.60
C SER A 32 -8.76 9.37 -7.50
N ASN A 33 -8.39 8.22 -6.92
CA ASN A 33 -8.24 6.96 -7.63
C ASN A 33 -8.64 5.76 -6.77
N ILE A 34 -9.95 5.51 -6.71
CA ILE A 34 -10.58 4.30 -6.13
C ILE A 34 -10.07 2.98 -6.78
N ASN A 35 -9.30 3.10 -7.87
CA ASN A 35 -8.77 2.01 -8.67
C ASN A 35 -7.27 1.75 -8.45
N GLU A 36 -6.59 2.52 -7.60
CA GLU A 36 -5.18 2.29 -7.29
C GLU A 36 -4.97 2.26 -5.78
N PRO A 37 -4.17 1.32 -5.26
CA PRO A 37 -3.87 1.29 -3.84
C PRO A 37 -2.96 2.47 -3.45
N PRO A 38 -3.00 2.88 -2.17
CA PRO A 38 -2.08 3.89 -1.65
C PRO A 38 -0.63 3.51 -1.93
N CYS A 39 0.16 4.46 -2.43
CA CYS A 39 1.59 4.29 -2.67
C CYS A 39 2.38 5.03 -1.60
N PHE A 40 3.42 4.40 -1.06
CA PHE A 40 4.29 5.00 -0.04
C PHE A 40 5.68 5.29 -0.61
N SER A 41 6.39 6.24 -0.01
CA SER A 41 7.77 6.55 -0.38
C SER A 41 8.73 5.72 0.47
N CYS A 42 9.67 5.03 -0.16
CA CYS A 42 10.65 4.21 0.53
C CYS A 42 11.63 5.08 1.32
N GLU A 43 11.75 4.84 2.63
CA GLU A 43 12.68 5.61 3.48
C GLU A 43 14.16 5.43 3.10
N LYS A 44 14.51 4.30 2.45
CA LYS A 44 15.91 4.03 2.05
C LYS A 44 16.35 4.71 0.78
N CYS A 45 15.47 4.82 -0.22
CA CYS A 45 15.85 5.27 -1.56
C CYS A 45 14.96 6.36 -2.14
N GLY A 46 13.85 6.70 -1.48
CA GLY A 46 12.83 7.62 -2.00
C GLY A 46 11.95 7.02 -3.10
N GLY A 47 12.21 5.78 -3.53
CA GLY A 47 11.45 5.10 -4.56
C GLY A 47 10.02 4.74 -4.13
N VAL A 48 9.16 4.42 -5.09
CA VAL A 48 7.75 4.09 -4.83
C VAL A 48 7.63 2.67 -4.27
N MET A 49 6.93 2.55 -3.14
CA MET A 49 6.53 1.29 -2.52
C MET A 49 5.09 0.98 -2.87
N ARG A 50 4.86 -0.28 -3.22
CA ARG A 50 3.53 -0.80 -3.58
C ARG A 50 3.20 -2.03 -2.74
N PRO A 51 1.91 -2.26 -2.43
CA PRO A 51 1.53 -3.42 -1.65
C PRO A 51 1.68 -4.69 -2.49
N GLN A 52 2.24 -5.75 -1.92
CA GLN A 52 2.32 -7.06 -2.58
C GLN A 52 0.93 -7.66 -2.76
N LYS A 53 0.06 -7.51 -1.74
CA LYS A 53 -1.32 -7.97 -1.76
C LYS A 53 -2.17 -7.09 -0.87
N TYR A 54 -3.13 -6.37 -1.45
CA TYR A 54 -4.05 -5.52 -0.71
C TYR A 54 -5.45 -5.65 -1.30
N SER A 55 -6.45 -5.81 -0.45
CA SER A 55 -7.85 -5.73 -0.85
C SER A 55 -8.36 -4.37 -0.38
N GLY A 56 -8.57 -3.45 -1.33
CA GLY A 56 -9.11 -2.12 -1.05
C GLY A 56 -10.51 -2.18 -0.45
N ILE A 57 -10.91 -1.12 0.25
CA ILE A 57 -12.19 -1.02 0.97
C ILE A 57 -13.37 -1.19 0.01
N HIS A 58 -13.17 -0.79 -1.25
CA HIS A 58 -14.13 -0.90 -2.33
C HIS A 58 -14.26 -2.31 -2.94
N GLY A 59 -13.66 -3.33 -2.31
CA GLY A 59 -13.75 -4.73 -2.73
C GLY A 59 -12.85 -5.08 -3.93
N LYS A 60 -11.81 -4.28 -4.19
CA LYS A 60 -10.84 -4.54 -5.25
C LYS A 60 -9.59 -5.22 -4.71
N GLU A 61 -9.24 -6.36 -5.28
CA GLU A 61 -7.98 -7.04 -5.00
C GLU A 61 -6.87 -6.50 -5.89
N TYR A 62 -5.86 -5.90 -5.26
CA TYR A 62 -4.61 -5.50 -5.88
C TYR A 62 -3.55 -6.55 -5.56
N LYS A 63 -2.94 -7.11 -6.61
CA LYS A 63 -1.81 -8.05 -6.54
C LYS A 63 -0.75 -7.53 -7.49
N LEU A 64 0.48 -7.47 -6.99
CA LEU A 64 1.67 -7.05 -7.74
C LEU A 64 2.19 -8.21 -8.60
#